data_AF-A0A671Q5L1-F1
#
_entry.id   AF-A0A671Q5L1-F1
#
_cell.length_a   1.000
_cell.length_b   1.000
_cell.length_c   1.000
_cell.angle_alpha   90.00
_cell.angle_beta   90.00
_cell.angle_gamma   90.00
#
_symmetry.space_group_name_H-M   'P 1'
#
loop_
_entity.id
_entity.type
_entity.pdbx_description
1 polymer ?
#
loop_
_entity_poly.entity_id
_entity_poly.type
_entity_poly.pdbx_seq_one_letter_code
_entity_poly.pdbx_strand_id
1 'polypeptide(L)' 'ISKTSLKTLRLCGREFFQAVVYTCGGSRWSLHPNVSESRKQTLIAYEALPSTCCKVGCRKSDLVRMC' A
#
# COMPACT_ATOMS: atom_id res chain seq x y z
N ILE A 1 3.22 13.69 -16.97
CA ILE A 1 2.39 12.54 -16.49
C ILE A 1 2.00 12.83 -15.05
N SER A 2 0.80 13.37 -14.81
CA SER A 2 0.40 13.82 -13.46
C SER A 2 -1.06 13.50 -13.24
N LYS A 3 -1.39 12.19 -13.14
CA LYS A 3 -2.75 11.74 -12.84
C LYS A 3 -3.13 12.15 -11.41
N THR A 4 -3.82 13.29 -11.34
CA THR A 4 -5.14 13.48 -10.75
C THR A 4 -5.68 12.39 -9.82
N SER A 5 -6.25 12.89 -8.71
CA SER A 5 -7.57 12.50 -8.18
C SER A 5 -7.54 11.97 -6.75
N LEU A 6 -8.03 12.82 -5.83
CA LEU A 6 -8.51 12.51 -4.49
C LEU A 6 -9.76 11.59 -4.56
N LYS A 7 -9.61 10.38 -5.10
CA LYS A 7 -10.65 9.33 -5.08
C LYS A 7 -10.05 8.16 -4.33
N THR A 8 -10.72 7.74 -3.26
CA THR A 8 -10.40 6.48 -2.59
C THR A 8 -10.54 5.36 -3.62
N LEU A 9 -9.44 4.70 -3.94
CA LEU A 9 -9.40 3.59 -4.88
C LEU A 9 -9.67 2.31 -4.11
N ARG A 10 -10.76 1.64 -4.46
CA ARG A 10 -11.05 0.30 -3.95
C ARG A 10 -10.26 -0.70 -4.79
N LEU A 11 -9.19 -1.22 -4.19
CA LEU A 11 -8.30 -2.16 -4.84
C LEU A 11 -8.26 -3.42 -3.99
N CYS A 12 -8.61 -4.55 -4.60
CA CYS A 12 -8.71 -5.83 -3.92
C CYS A 12 -7.66 -6.80 -4.50
N GLY A 13 -7.00 -7.57 -3.62
CA GLY A 13 -6.06 -8.62 -4.04
C GLY A 13 -4.97 -8.11 -4.99
N ARG A 14 -4.93 -8.66 -6.21
CA ARG A 14 -3.87 -8.39 -7.21
C ARG A 14 -3.87 -6.96 -7.73
N GLU A 15 -5.03 -6.29 -7.77
CA GLU A 15 -5.11 -4.90 -8.23
C GLU A 15 -4.48 -3.92 -7.23
N PHE A 16 -4.55 -4.26 -5.93
CA PHE A 16 -3.85 -3.52 -4.90
C PHE A 16 -2.34 -3.61 -5.08
N PHE A 17 -1.81 -4.83 -5.23
CA PHE A 17 -0.37 -5.03 -5.43
C PHE A 17 0.12 -4.39 -6.73
N GLN A 18 -0.63 -4.50 -7.83
CA GLN A 18 -0.28 -3.82 -9.08
C GLN A 18 -0.24 -2.30 -8.92
N ALA A 19 -1.20 -1.71 -8.19
CA ALA A 19 -1.21 -0.29 -7.93
C ALA A 19 -0.05 0.15 -7.02
N VAL A 20 0.33 -0.66 -6.03
CA VAL A 20 1.53 -0.44 -5.20
C VAL A 20 2.78 -0.48 -6.08
N VAL A 21 2.99 -1.54 -6.86
CA VAL A 21 4.15 -1.68 -7.76
C VAL A 21 4.23 -0.52 -8.76
N TYR A 22 3.09 -0.14 -9.34
CA TYR A 22 2.98 1.01 -10.24
C TYR A 22 3.29 2.34 -9.55
N THR A 23 2.91 2.49 -8.28
CA THR A 23 3.14 3.70 -7.49
C THR A 23 4.58 3.81 -7.02
N CYS A 24 5.17 2.70 -6.61
CA CYS A 24 6.54 2.58 -6.11
C CYS A 24 7.57 2.47 -7.24
N GLY A 25 7.12 2.29 -8.49
CA GLY A 25 8.01 2.20 -9.65
C GLY A 25 8.99 1.02 -9.57
N GLY A 26 8.61 -0.07 -8.90
CA GLY A 26 9.47 -1.24 -8.72
C GLY A 26 10.51 -1.14 -7.60
N SER A 27 10.52 -0.06 -6.79
CA SER A 27 11.23 -0.12 -5.50
C SER A 27 10.66 -1.31 -4.72
N ARG A 28 11.57 -2.11 -4.18
CA ARG A 28 11.30 -3.46 -3.70
C ARG A 28 10.20 -3.42 -2.64
N TRP A 29 8.97 -3.68 -3.05
CA TRP A 29 7.89 -4.16 -2.18
C TRP A 29 8.45 -5.37 -1.43
N SER A 30 8.99 -5.09 -0.25
CA SER A 30 9.84 -6.04 0.47
C SER A 30 8.92 -6.82 1.37
N LEU A 31 8.55 -8.02 0.92
CA LEU A 31 7.88 -9.03 1.73
C LEU A 31 8.86 -9.64 2.76
N HIS A 32 9.60 -8.79 3.48
CA HIS A 32 10.57 -9.17 4.49
C HIS A 32 10.32 -8.35 5.76
N PRO A 33 9.53 -8.86 6.71
CA PRO A 33 9.46 -8.27 8.04
C PRO A 33 10.74 -8.64 8.81
N ASN A 34 11.90 -8.07 8.45
CA ASN A 34 13.02 -8.00 9.39
C ASN A 34 12.78 -6.78 10.28
N VAL A 35 11.87 -6.96 11.23
CA VAL A 35 11.37 -5.90 12.10
C VAL A 35 12.35 -5.70 13.23
N SER A 36 13.21 -4.69 13.11
CA SER A 36 13.78 -4.05 14.29
C SER A 36 12.61 -3.50 15.11
N GLU A 37 12.54 -3.88 16.38
CA GLU A 37 11.42 -3.76 17.33
C GLU A 37 10.68 -2.40 17.37
N SER A 38 11.31 -1.32 16.91
CA SER A 38 10.70 0.02 16.79
C SER A 38 9.71 0.23 15.63
N ARG A 39 9.71 -0.59 14.56
CA ARG A 39 8.76 -0.44 13.42
C ARG A 39 7.53 -1.33 13.50
N LYS A 40 7.29 -2.00 14.64
CA LYS A 40 6.13 -2.91 14.83
C LYS A 40 4.80 -2.19 14.60
N GLN A 41 4.67 -0.92 15.00
CA GLN A 41 3.44 -0.15 14.84
C GLN A 41 3.04 0.10 13.38
N THR A 42 4.01 0.27 12.48
CA THR A 42 3.76 0.55 11.06
C THR A 42 3.35 -0.73 10.31
N LEU A 43 3.90 -1.88 10.68
CA LEU A 43 3.62 -3.17 10.03
C LEU A 43 2.21 -3.70 10.31
N ILE A 44 1.69 -3.47 11.53
CA ILE A 44 0.31 -3.85 11.86
C ILE A 44 -0.71 -3.10 10.98
N ALA A 45 -0.41 -1.83 10.66
CA ALA A 45 -1.24 -1.06 9.73
C ALA A 45 -1.14 -1.58 8.28
N TYR A 46 0.04 -2.10 7.87
CA TYR A 46 0.26 -2.67 6.54
C TYR A 46 -0.40 -4.03 6.35
N GLU A 47 -0.46 -4.87 7.39
CA GLU A 47 -1.20 -6.15 7.36
C GLU A 47 -2.68 -5.94 7.04
N ALA A 48 -3.30 -4.91 7.63
CA ALA A 48 -4.73 -4.62 7.43
C ALA A 48 -5.03 -3.74 6.21
N LEU A 49 -4.01 -3.13 5.59
CA LEU A 49 -4.19 -2.17 4.51
C LEU A 49 -4.85 -2.76 3.26
N PRO A 50 -4.44 -3.94 2.72
CA PRO A 50 -5.07 -4.53 1.54
C PRO A 50 -6.57 -4.79 1.74
N SER A 51 -6.93 -5.30 2.93
CA SER A 51 -8.29 -5.59 3.34
C SER A 51 -9.13 -4.32 3.49
N THR A 52 -8.54 -3.29 4.08
CA THR A 52 -9.17 -1.97 4.26
C THR A 52 -9.36 -1.27 2.91
N CYS A 53 -8.37 -1.36 2.04
CA CYS A 53 -8.44 -0.85 0.67
C CYS A 53 -9.57 -1.47 -0.13
N CYS A 54 -9.77 -2.76 0.03
CA CYS A 54 -10.83 -3.46 -0.66
C CYS A 54 -12.22 -3.04 -0.14
N LYS A 55 -12.37 -2.89 1.18
CA LYS A 55 -13.67 -2.57 1.81
C LYS A 55 -14.07 -1.10 1.68
N VAL A 56 -13.18 -0.18 2.05
CA VAL A 56 -13.48 1.26 2.14
C VAL A 56 -12.73 2.11 1.11
N GLY A 57 -11.68 1.57 0.49
CA GLY A 57 -10.82 2.28 -0.47
C GLY A 57 -9.63 2.96 0.22
N CYS A 58 -8.50 3.07 -0.49
CA CYS A 58 -7.34 3.83 -0.01
C CYS A 58 -6.95 4.97 -0.95
N ARG A 59 -6.10 5.87 -0.47
CA ARG A 59 -5.48 6.91 -1.26
C ARG A 59 -4.13 6.45 -1.82
N LYS A 60 -3.65 7.16 -2.83
CA LYS A 60 -2.30 6.96 -3.37
C LYS A 60 -1.22 7.12 -2.28
N SER A 61 -1.41 8.00 -1.30
CA SER A 61 -0.50 8.13 -0.15
C SER A 61 -0.39 6.86 0.69
N ASP A 62 -1.48 6.10 0.80
CA ASP A 62 -1.48 4.82 1.51
C ASP A 62 -0.72 3.76 0.72
N LEU A 63 -0.79 3.81 -0.62
CA LEU A 63 0.02 2.95 -1.51
C LEU A 63 1.51 3.33 -1.48
N VAL A 64 1.86 4.62 -1.42
CA VAL A 64 3.25 5.09 -1.31
C VAL A 64 3.91 4.64 0.00
N ARG A 65 3.11 4.47 1.07
CA ARG A 65 3.61 3.93 2.34
C ARG A 65 4.05 2.45 2.24
N MET A 66 3.68 1.75 1.17
CA MET A 66 4.02 0.34 0.93
C MET A 66 5.32 0.12 0.10
N CYS A 67 6.09 1.17 -0.25
CA CYS A 67 7.21 1.12 -1.21
C CYS A 67 8.59 0.62 -0.73
#